data_AF-A0A7V7WI65-F1
#
_entry.id   AF-A0A7V7WI65-F1
#
_cell.length_a   1.000
_cell.length_b   1.000
_cell.length_c   1.000
_cell.angle_alpha   90.00
_cell.angle_beta   90.00
_cell.angle_gamma   90.00
#
_symmetry.space_group_name_H-M   'P 1'
#
loop_
_entity.id
_entity.type
_entity.pdbx_description
1 polymer ?
#
loop_
_entity_poly.entity_id
_entity_poly.type
_entity_poly.pdbx_seq_one_letter_code
_entity_poly.pdbx_strand_id
1 'polypeptide(L)'
;MKKILRKIGLTLFTAAITLGFTANLPQPLQADPPPWAPAHGYHKKHKKKVVYKYIYYPAQQVYFSPVRGGYYYPYNGGWRFSINLPSTIRLGQSVSIDLDGPRPYVYHPTVIQTYPVVVVP
;
A
#
# COMPACT_ATOMS: atom_id res chain seq x y z
N MET A 1 -51.17 13.42 31.44
CA MET A 1 -52.07 12.35 31.95
C MET A 1 -53.19 12.11 30.93
N LYS A 2 -53.61 10.84 30.77
CA LYS A 2 -54.75 10.34 29.95
C LYS A 2 -54.49 10.22 28.43
N LYS A 3 -54.16 9.00 27.94
CA LYS A 3 -55.05 7.86 27.55
C LYS A 3 -55.41 7.98 26.05
N ILE A 4 -54.83 7.14 25.18
CA ILE A 4 -55.39 5.87 24.68
C ILE A 4 -56.56 6.11 23.72
N LEU A 5 -56.39 5.75 22.43
CA LEU A 5 -57.01 4.58 21.79
C LEU A 5 -57.03 4.78 20.26
N ARG A 6 -56.31 3.91 19.54
CA ARG A 6 -56.35 3.84 18.07
C ARG A 6 -57.70 3.25 17.66
N LYS A 7 -58.43 3.96 16.79
CA LYS A 7 -59.70 3.50 16.21
C LYS A 7 -59.44 2.32 15.29
N ILE A 8 -59.99 1.17 15.66
CA ILE A 8 -60.12 -0.01 14.81
C ILE A 8 -61.27 0.28 13.83
N GLY A 9 -60.93 0.44 12.55
CA GLY A 9 -61.87 0.50 11.45
C GLY A 9 -61.85 -0.84 10.72
N LEU A 10 -62.78 -1.70 11.10
CA LEU A 10 -63.13 -2.97 10.47
C LEU A 10 -63.73 -2.68 9.08
N THR A 11 -63.10 -3.16 8.00
CA THR A 11 -63.80 -3.33 6.73
C THR A 11 -63.25 -4.56 6.01
N LEU A 12 -63.98 -5.66 6.18
CA LEU A 12 -63.89 -6.86 5.36
C LEU A 12 -64.44 -6.54 3.96
N PHE A 13 -63.57 -6.45 2.97
CA PHE A 13 -63.93 -6.70 1.57
C PHE A 13 -63.02 -7.79 1.05
N THR A 14 -63.53 -9.01 1.10
CA THR A 14 -62.99 -10.17 0.41
C THR A 14 -63.06 -9.94 -1.09
N ALA A 15 -61.91 -9.69 -1.72
CA ALA A 15 -61.73 -9.87 -3.14
C ALA A 15 -60.79 -11.06 -3.33
N ALA A 16 -61.38 -12.20 -3.69
CA ALA A 16 -60.65 -13.33 -4.20
C ALA A 16 -59.99 -12.95 -5.55
N ILE A 17 -58.91 -13.64 -5.85
CA ILE A 17 -58.15 -13.63 -7.11
C ILE A 17 -56.96 -12.66 -7.10
N THR A 18 -55.84 -13.16 -6.59
CA THR A 18 -54.62 -13.15 -7.41
C THR A 18 -53.90 -14.47 -7.17
N LEU A 19 -53.63 -15.19 -8.26
CA LEU A 19 -52.92 -16.45 -8.26
C LEU A 19 -51.63 -16.34 -7.45
N GLY A 20 -51.37 -17.37 -6.64
CA GLY A 20 -50.14 -17.52 -5.88
C GLY A 20 -48.94 -17.43 -6.82
N PHE A 21 -48.31 -16.26 -6.82
CA PHE A 21 -46.98 -16.05 -7.38
C PHE A 21 -45.99 -15.97 -6.22
N THR A 22 -45.97 -16.99 -5.35
CA THR A 22 -44.73 -17.27 -4.63
C THR A 22 -43.84 -17.95 -5.64
N ALA A 23 -42.94 -17.16 -6.24
CA ALA A 23 -41.90 -17.68 -7.10
C ALA A 23 -41.13 -18.74 -6.31
N ASN A 24 -41.45 -20.02 -6.55
CA ASN A 24 -40.56 -21.14 -6.28
C ASN A 24 -39.39 -21.01 -7.26
N LEU A 25 -38.56 -19.98 -7.09
CA LEU A 25 -37.22 -20.01 -7.63
C LEU A 25 -36.54 -21.20 -6.93
N PRO A 26 -35.96 -22.17 -7.67
CA PRO A 26 -35.07 -23.12 -7.05
C PRO A 26 -34.03 -22.30 -6.31
N GLN A 27 -33.98 -22.42 -4.98
CA GLN A 27 -32.85 -21.90 -4.23
C GLN A 27 -31.60 -22.48 -4.91
N PRO A 28 -30.58 -21.68 -5.27
CA PRO A 28 -29.31 -22.27 -5.66
C PRO A 28 -28.93 -23.16 -4.49
N LEU A 29 -28.93 -24.49 -4.70
CA LEU A 29 -28.40 -25.43 -3.73
C LEU A 29 -27.00 -24.91 -3.42
N GLN A 30 -26.84 -24.31 -2.24
CA GLN A 30 -25.55 -23.88 -1.77
C GLN A 30 -24.79 -25.17 -1.50
N ALA A 31 -24.11 -25.67 -2.53
CA ALA A 31 -23.26 -26.83 -2.43
C ALA A 31 -22.14 -26.45 -1.48
N ASP A 32 -22.10 -27.08 -0.32
CA ASP A 32 -20.94 -27.02 0.55
C ASP A 32 -19.72 -27.46 -0.28
N PRO A 33 -18.63 -26.66 -0.31
CA PRO A 33 -17.48 -26.97 -1.14
C PRO A 33 -16.95 -28.36 -0.77
N PRO A 34 -16.62 -29.20 -1.76
CA PRO A 34 -16.19 -30.55 -1.49
C PRO A 34 -14.93 -30.54 -0.59
N PRO A 35 -14.77 -31.50 0.32
CA PRO A 35 -13.73 -31.49 1.37
C PRO A 35 -12.30 -31.49 0.82
N TRP A 36 -12.12 -31.78 -0.46
CA TRP A 36 -10.83 -31.77 -1.13
C TRP A 36 -10.48 -30.43 -1.80
N ALA A 37 -11.40 -29.45 -1.86
CA ALA A 37 -11.16 -28.12 -2.43
C ALA A 37 -11.11 -27.08 -1.30
N PRO A 38 -9.92 -26.68 -0.81
CA PRO A 38 -9.82 -25.67 0.23
C PRO A 38 -10.52 -24.38 -0.20
N ALA A 39 -11.53 -23.94 0.54
CA ALA A 39 -12.23 -22.67 0.33
C ALA A 39 -11.38 -21.45 0.77
N HIS A 40 -10.11 -21.45 0.39
CA HIS A 40 -9.19 -20.35 0.61
C HIS A 40 -8.48 -20.14 -0.71
N GLY A 41 -8.97 -19.20 -1.51
CA GLY A 41 -8.20 -18.63 -2.60
C GLY A 41 -6.89 -18.11 -2.02
N TYR A 42 -5.85 -18.95 -2.05
CA TYR A 42 -4.52 -18.57 -1.66
C TYR A 42 -3.93 -17.75 -2.80
N HIS A 43 -4.44 -16.54 -2.95
CA HIS A 43 -3.60 -15.48 -3.46
C HIS A 43 -2.46 -15.39 -2.44
N LYS A 44 -1.32 -16.04 -2.71
CA LYS A 44 -0.03 -15.49 -2.29
C LYS A 44 -0.11 -14.06 -2.79
N LYS A 45 -0.46 -13.12 -1.92
CA LYS A 45 -0.38 -11.71 -2.23
C LYS A 45 1.11 -11.53 -2.50
N HIS A 46 1.50 -11.61 -3.77
CA HIS A 46 2.80 -11.15 -4.23
C HIS A 46 2.75 -9.67 -3.90
N LYS A 47 3.16 -9.32 -2.67
CA LYS A 47 3.30 -7.94 -2.24
C LYS A 47 4.35 -7.41 -3.20
N LYS A 48 3.89 -6.67 -4.22
CA LYS A 48 4.75 -6.02 -5.19
C LYS A 48 5.80 -5.28 -4.37
N LYS A 49 7.05 -5.72 -4.46
CA LYS A 49 8.15 -5.12 -3.71
C LYS A 49 8.23 -3.66 -4.15
N VAL A 50 8.05 -2.74 -3.22
CA VAL A 50 8.17 -1.31 -3.52
C VAL A 50 9.67 -1.02 -3.61
N VAL A 51 10.14 -0.76 -4.82
CA VAL A 51 11.53 -0.38 -5.08
C VAL A 51 11.61 1.14 -5.14
N TYR A 52 12.56 1.72 -4.40
CA TYR A 52 12.80 3.14 -4.32
C TYR A 52 14.07 3.48 -5.09
N LYS A 53 13.94 4.32 -6.11
CA LYS A 53 15.07 4.78 -6.93
C LYS A 53 15.79 5.95 -6.27
N TYR A 54 17.11 5.90 -6.26
CA TYR A 54 17.98 6.99 -5.79
C TYR A 54 19.14 7.20 -6.75
N ILE A 55 19.68 8.42 -6.74
CA ILE A 55 20.98 8.73 -7.33
C ILE A 55 21.97 8.85 -6.18
N TYR A 56 22.94 7.95 -6.14
CA TYR A 56 23.97 7.90 -5.11
C TYR A 56 25.27 8.53 -5.59
N TYR A 57 25.86 9.38 -4.76
CA TYR A 57 27.12 10.07 -5.00
C TYR A 57 28.17 9.50 -4.03
N PRO A 58 29.02 8.55 -4.47
CA PRO A 58 29.88 7.78 -3.56
C PRO A 58 30.90 8.64 -2.82
N ALA A 59 31.51 9.63 -3.50
CA ALA A 59 32.57 10.46 -2.92
C ALA A 59 32.09 11.29 -1.72
N GLN A 60 30.82 11.72 -1.73
CA GLN A 60 30.21 12.51 -0.66
C GLN A 60 29.24 11.69 0.20
N GLN A 61 29.02 10.42 -0.16
CA GLN A 61 28.04 9.53 0.47
C GLN A 61 26.61 10.13 0.50
N VAL A 62 26.23 10.85 -0.57
CA VAL A 62 24.93 11.53 -0.67
C VAL A 62 23.97 10.72 -1.51
N TYR A 63 22.69 10.68 -1.12
CA TYR A 63 21.61 10.10 -1.90
C TYR A 63 20.61 11.17 -2.32
N PHE A 64 20.39 11.36 -3.60
CA PHE A 64 19.28 12.15 -4.12
C PHE A 64 18.07 11.25 -4.35
N SER A 65 16.90 11.68 -3.89
CA SER A 65 15.62 11.02 -4.11
C SER A 65 14.83 11.78 -5.16
N PRO A 66 14.69 11.25 -6.40
CA PRO A 66 13.88 11.89 -7.44
C PRO A 66 12.41 12.03 -7.03
N VAL A 67 11.90 11.07 -6.25
CA VAL A 67 10.51 11.06 -5.78
C VAL A 67 10.25 12.16 -4.76
N ARG A 68 11.23 12.47 -3.90
CA ARG A 68 11.09 13.50 -2.85
C ARG A 68 11.70 14.85 -3.25
N GLY A 69 12.43 14.91 -4.37
CA GLY A 69 13.12 16.10 -4.84
C GLY A 69 14.18 16.63 -3.86
N GLY A 70 14.88 15.75 -3.13
CA GLY A 70 15.83 16.17 -2.10
C GLY A 70 16.92 15.15 -1.79
N TYR A 71 17.83 15.55 -0.92
CA TYR A 71 19.08 14.84 -0.63
C TYR A 71 19.11 14.30 0.79
N TYR A 72 19.60 13.08 0.94
CA TYR A 72 20.05 12.50 2.21
C TYR A 72 21.57 12.53 2.26
N TYR A 73 22.13 13.13 3.30
CA TYR A 73 23.58 13.29 3.44
C TYR A 73 24.02 13.11 4.90
N PRO A 74 25.27 12.66 5.13
CA PRO A 74 25.82 12.57 6.47
C PRO A 74 26.04 13.97 7.07
N TYR A 75 25.60 14.16 8.30
CA TYR A 75 25.77 15.42 9.05
C TYR A 75 25.85 15.13 10.56
N ASN A 76 26.91 15.60 11.22
CA ASN A 76 27.14 15.44 12.66
C ASN A 76 26.95 14.01 13.19
N GLY A 77 27.50 13.02 12.48
CA GLY A 77 27.40 11.60 12.88
C GLY A 77 26.04 10.94 12.62
N GLY A 78 25.08 11.67 12.04
CA GLY A 78 23.78 11.16 11.63
C GLY A 78 23.50 11.42 10.15
N TRP A 79 22.22 11.25 9.78
CA TRP A 79 21.72 11.49 8.43
C TRP A 79 20.73 12.63 8.44
N ARG A 80 20.86 13.54 7.48
CA ARG A 80 19.96 14.67 7.31
C ARG A 80 19.31 14.62 5.93
N PHE A 81 18.04 15.03 5.88
CA PHE A 81 17.33 15.29 4.64
C PHE A 81 17.19 16.80 4.40
N SER A 82 17.41 17.25 3.17
CA SER A 82 17.16 18.63 2.75
C SER A 82 16.88 18.71 1.26
N ILE A 83 16.00 19.62 0.84
CA ILE A 83 15.78 19.93 -0.58
C ILE A 83 17.02 20.57 -1.19
N ASN A 84 17.64 21.50 -0.46
CA ASN A 84 18.88 22.14 -0.86
C ASN A 84 20.07 21.50 -0.16
N LEU A 85 21.05 21.09 -0.95
CA LEU A 85 22.31 20.58 -0.40
C LEU A 85 23.15 21.76 0.11
N PRO A 86 23.79 21.64 1.29
CA PRO A 86 24.72 22.67 1.76
C PRO A 86 25.80 22.98 0.73
N SER A 87 26.15 24.26 0.55
CA SER A 87 27.14 24.72 -0.43
C SER A 87 28.55 24.17 -0.20
N THR A 88 28.83 23.67 1.00
CA THR A 88 30.07 22.98 1.34
C THR A 88 30.20 21.61 0.67
N ILE A 89 29.09 21.00 0.23
CA ILE A 89 29.09 19.69 -0.41
C ILE A 89 29.02 19.89 -1.93
N ARG A 90 30.12 19.55 -2.61
CA ARG A 90 30.18 19.52 -4.08
C ARG A 90 29.95 18.10 -4.56
N LEU A 91 28.89 17.88 -5.32
CA LEU A 91 28.57 16.57 -5.88
C LEU A 91 29.52 16.22 -7.03
N GLY A 92 29.95 14.96 -7.07
CA GLY A 92 30.79 14.43 -8.14
C GLY A 92 30.05 13.40 -9.00
N GLN A 93 30.76 12.33 -9.34
CA GLN A 93 30.20 11.18 -10.06
C GLN A 93 29.06 10.53 -9.28
N SER A 94 28.10 9.99 -10.03
CA SER A 94 26.88 9.42 -9.46
C SER A 94 26.51 8.09 -10.10
N VAL A 95 25.81 7.25 -9.33
CA VAL A 95 25.26 5.98 -9.78
C VAL A 95 23.79 5.89 -9.41
N SER A 96 22.96 5.39 -10.33
CA SER A 96 21.55 5.12 -10.03
C SER A 96 21.44 3.78 -9.28
N ILE A 97 20.73 3.78 -8.16
CA ILE A 97 20.54 2.59 -7.32
C ILE A 97 19.08 2.41 -6.96
N ASP A 98 18.71 1.16 -6.74
CA ASP A 98 17.38 0.73 -6.33
C ASP A 98 17.45 0.15 -4.92
N LEU A 99 16.66 0.70 -4.00
CA LEU A 99 16.63 0.28 -2.60
C LEU A 99 15.24 -0.18 -2.18
N ASP A 100 15.19 -1.07 -1.20
CA ASP A 100 13.95 -1.68 -0.72
C ASP A 100 13.17 -0.82 0.29
N GLY A 101 13.62 0.43 0.50
CA GLY A 101 13.04 1.30 1.50
C GLY A 101 13.17 2.79 1.19
N PRO A 102 12.30 3.61 1.81
CA PRO A 102 12.29 5.06 1.64
C PRO A 102 13.42 5.78 2.39
N ARG A 103 14.27 5.05 3.12
CA ARG A 103 15.36 5.57 3.94
C ARG A 103 16.68 4.98 3.44
N PRO A 104 17.38 5.67 2.52
CA PRO A 104 18.55 5.09 1.85
C PRO A 104 19.68 4.76 2.83
N TYR A 105 19.82 5.56 3.88
CA TYR A 105 20.87 5.42 4.89
C TYR A 105 20.82 4.13 5.72
N VAL A 106 19.67 3.45 5.79
CA VAL A 106 19.56 2.13 6.44
C VAL A 106 20.38 1.07 5.69
N TYR A 107 20.50 1.24 4.37
CA TYR A 107 21.25 0.34 3.49
C TYR A 107 22.69 0.83 3.26
N HIS A 108 23.08 1.95 3.86
CA HIS A 108 24.37 2.59 3.61
C HIS A 108 25.58 1.66 3.82
N PRO A 109 25.66 0.86 4.90
CA PRO A 109 26.78 -0.06 5.10
C PRO A 109 26.96 -1.06 3.94
N THR A 110 25.85 -1.51 3.34
CA THR A 110 25.88 -2.40 2.19
C THR A 110 26.24 -1.64 0.91
N VAL A 111 25.65 -0.46 0.70
CA VAL A 111 25.87 0.35 -0.51
C VAL A 111 27.34 0.75 -0.67
N ILE A 112 28.04 1.14 0.40
CA ILE A 112 29.46 1.52 0.32
C ILE A 112 30.39 0.35 -0.01
N GLN A 113 29.99 -0.88 0.32
CA GLN A 113 30.74 -2.08 -0.05
C GLN A 113 30.56 -2.42 -1.53
N THR A 114 29.35 -2.21 -2.06
CA THR A 114 29.03 -2.49 -3.46
C THR A 114 29.52 -1.39 -4.41
N TYR A 115 29.47 -0.13 -3.97
CA TYR A 115 29.83 1.05 -4.76
C TYR A 115 30.90 1.87 -4.02
N PRO A 116 32.15 1.39 -4.00
CA PRO A 116 33.25 2.18 -3.46
C PRO A 116 33.47 3.44 -4.30
N VAL A 117 34.14 4.43 -3.72
CA VAL A 117 34.57 5.61 -4.47
C VAL A 117 35.50 5.13 -5.58
N VAL A 118 35.08 5.30 -6.84
CA VAL A 118 35.96 5.05 -7.99
C VAL A 118 36.98 6.17 -8.01
N VAL A 119 38.18 5.87 -7.51
CA VAL A 119 39.34 6.75 -7.63
C VAL A 119 39.91 6.50 -9.02
N VAL A 120 39.62 7.38 -9.98
CA VAL A 120 40.31 7.36 -11.27
C VAL A 120 41.70 7.96 -11.01
N PRO A 121 42.80 7.22 -11.26
CA PRO A 121 44.16 7.67 -11.02
C PRO A 121 44.57 8.84 -11.91
#